data_AF-A0A2W6ZDE1-F1
#
_entry.id   AF-A0A2W6ZDE1-F1
#
_cell.length_a   1.000
_cell.length_b   1.000
_cell.length_c   1.000
_cell.angle_alpha   90.00
_cell.angle_beta   90.00
_cell.angle_gamma   90.00
#
_symmetry.space_group_name_H-M   'P 1'
#
loop_
_entity.id
_entity.type
_entity.pdbx_description
1 polymer ?
#
loop_
_entity_poly.entity_id
_entity_poly.type
_entity_poly.pdbx_seq_one_letter_code
_entity_poly.pdbx_strand_id
1 'polypeptide(L)'
;MTEIKSIKKKITPEEYRLLQRLRHRKPGLNPPTDQPTWGEYLADRVAAVVGSWRFILIQSAILILWILANVSIKSERWDPYPFILLNLMLSFQAAYAAPIIMMSQNRQASIDRADARNDYEVNQKTELELSHLQDKVDILRGIEIMELKVLLDEQRQQLLHLGELLRDVQAR
;
A
#
# COMPACT_ATOMS: atom_id res chain seq x y z
N MET A 1 -1.74 -48.08 -11.15
CA MET A 1 -0.99 -47.47 -10.02
C MET A 1 0.09 -46.46 -10.47
N THR A 2 0.15 -46.08 -11.75
CA THR A 2 1.24 -45.26 -12.32
C THR A 2 0.85 -43.78 -12.53
N GLU A 3 -0.45 -43.44 -12.50
CA GLU A 3 -0.94 -42.07 -12.76
C GLU A 3 -1.03 -41.16 -11.52
N ILE A 4 -0.96 -41.72 -10.31
CA ILE A 4 -1.12 -40.98 -9.05
C ILE A 4 0.02 -39.99 -8.80
N LYS A 5 1.17 -40.15 -9.48
CA LYS A 5 2.36 -39.30 -9.26
C LYS A 5 2.40 -38.04 -10.12
N SER A 6 1.50 -37.88 -11.11
CA SER A 6 1.60 -36.80 -12.11
C SER A 6 0.78 -35.54 -11.78
N ILE A 7 -0.20 -35.62 -10.87
CA ILE A 7 -0.94 -34.45 -10.35
C ILE A 7 -0.23 -33.87 -9.11
N LYS A 8 1.10 -33.82 -9.15
CA LYS A 8 1.94 -33.12 -8.16
C LYS A 8 2.72 -32.04 -8.91
N LYS A 9 1.99 -31.16 -9.59
CA LYS A 9 2.57 -30.03 -10.30
C LYS A 9 3.01 -29.00 -9.27
N LYS A 10 4.33 -29.00 -9.01
CA LYS A 10 5.17 -27.89 -8.54
C LYS A 10 4.61 -27.03 -7.40
N ILE A 11 4.72 -27.53 -6.18
CA ILE A 11 5.13 -26.64 -5.09
C ILE A 11 6.54 -27.09 -4.75
N THR A 12 7.51 -26.29 -5.16
CA THR A 12 8.91 -26.59 -4.87
C THR A 12 9.08 -26.51 -3.34
N PRO A 13 9.76 -27.47 -2.68
CA PRO A 13 9.94 -27.44 -1.23
C PRO A 13 10.52 -26.12 -0.69
N GLU A 14 11.28 -25.41 -1.52
CA GLU A 14 11.83 -24.08 -1.26
C GLU A 14 10.76 -22.99 -1.16
N GLU A 15 9.73 -23.01 -2.01
CA GLU A 15 8.60 -22.06 -1.94
C GLU A 15 7.83 -22.26 -0.63
N TYR A 16 7.64 -23.52 -0.21
CA TYR A 16 6.98 -23.83 1.07
C TYR A 16 7.76 -23.36 2.30
N ARG A 17 9.09 -23.42 2.23
CA ARG A 17 9.97 -22.90 3.28
C ARG A 17 9.98 -21.37 3.30
N LEU A 18 9.95 -20.73 2.13
CA LEU A 18 9.74 -19.29 1.98
C LEU A 18 8.40 -18.86 2.59
N LEU A 19 7.32 -19.60 2.33
CA LEU A 19 6.00 -19.38 2.94
C LEU A 19 6.04 -19.42 4.47
N GLN A 20 6.73 -20.40 5.07
CA GLN A 20 6.85 -20.47 6.53
C GLN A 20 7.63 -19.29 7.13
N ARG A 21 8.67 -18.80 6.43
CA ARG A 21 9.45 -17.63 6.85
C ARG A 21 8.63 -16.35 6.76
N LEU A 22 7.90 -16.14 5.65
CA LEU A 22 7.06 -14.96 5.45
C LEU A 22 5.81 -14.95 6.36
N ARG A 23 5.31 -16.13 6.75
CA ARG A 23 4.19 -16.25 7.69
C ARG A 23 4.50 -15.71 9.09
N HIS A 24 5.75 -15.84 9.55
CA HIS A 24 6.18 -15.36 10.87
C HIS A 24 6.43 -13.84 10.93
N ARG A 25 6.70 -13.19 9.79
CA ARG A 25 6.71 -11.73 9.71
C ARG A 25 5.27 -11.23 9.61
N LYS A 26 4.89 -10.27 10.45
CA LYS A 26 3.64 -9.52 10.36
C LYS A 26 4.00 -8.09 9.89
N PRO A 27 4.08 -7.84 8.57
CA PRO A 27 4.56 -6.54 8.07
C PRO A 27 3.70 -5.36 8.57
N GLY A 28 2.40 -5.55 8.80
CA GLY A 28 1.50 -4.48 9.25
C GLY A 28 1.45 -4.17 10.75
N LEU A 29 2.16 -4.88 11.64
CA LEU A 29 1.96 -4.71 13.10
C LEU A 29 2.86 -3.64 13.74
N ASN A 30 3.97 -3.29 13.08
CA ASN A 30 4.85 -2.22 13.53
C ASN A 30 4.86 -1.14 12.44
N PRO A 31 4.01 -0.10 12.54
CA PRO A 31 4.24 1.09 11.74
C PRO A 31 5.67 1.59 11.99
N PRO A 32 6.35 2.17 10.99
CA PRO A 32 7.62 2.85 11.21
C PRO A 32 7.36 4.12 12.03
N THR A 33 7.12 3.96 13.33
CA THR A 33 7.14 5.07 14.29
C THR A 33 8.58 5.38 14.62
N ASP A 34 9.31 5.93 13.65
CA ASP A 34 10.49 6.71 13.97
C ASP A 34 10.02 7.94 14.73
N GLN A 35 10.40 8.01 16.01
CA GLN A 35 10.11 9.18 16.82
C GLN A 35 10.81 10.38 16.17
N PRO A 36 10.07 11.45 15.80
CA PRO A 36 10.67 12.59 15.15
C PRO A 36 11.74 13.20 16.05
N THR A 37 12.89 13.52 15.47
CA THR A 37 13.87 14.36 16.15
C THR A 37 13.27 15.73 16.44
N TRP A 38 13.85 16.45 17.40
CA TRP A 38 13.35 17.77 17.80
C TRP A 38 13.29 18.76 16.62
N GLY A 39 14.27 18.69 15.71
CA GLY A 39 14.32 19.52 14.50
C GLY A 39 13.22 19.18 13.50
N GLU A 40 12.94 17.90 13.30
CA GLU A 40 11.85 17.43 12.44
C GLU A 40 10.48 17.82 12.98
N TYR A 41 10.27 17.67 14.29
CA TYR A 41 9.03 18.08 14.94
C TYR A 41 8.76 19.57 14.75
N LEU A 42 9.80 20.42 14.93
CA LEU A 42 9.67 21.85 14.71
C LEU A 42 9.44 22.17 13.23
N ALA A 43 10.15 21.51 12.32
CA ALA A 43 10.00 21.71 10.89
C ALA A 43 8.57 21.40 10.42
N ASP A 44 7.98 20.30 10.90
CA ASP A 44 6.61 19.92 10.55
C ASP A 44 5.57 20.92 11.08
N ARG A 45 5.77 21.43 12.30
CA ARG A 45 4.89 22.47 12.87
C ARG A 45 4.97 23.76 12.07
N VAL A 46 6.18 24.20 11.72
CA VAL A 46 6.39 25.41 10.93
C VAL A 46 5.83 25.23 9.52
N ALA A 47 6.10 24.09 8.86
CA ALA A 47 5.59 23.78 7.54
C ALA A 47 4.05 23.74 7.52
N ALA A 48 3.41 23.17 8.54
CA ALA A 48 1.95 23.16 8.65
C ALA A 48 1.34 24.56 8.78
N VAL A 49 2.03 25.48 9.48
CA VAL A 49 1.60 26.88 9.59
C VAL A 49 1.82 27.63 8.28
N VAL A 50 3.01 27.53 7.69
CA VAL A 50 3.38 28.22 6.45
C VAL A 50 2.57 27.72 5.25
N GLY A 51 2.22 26.43 5.22
CA GLY A 51 1.38 25.81 4.18
C GLY A 51 -0.12 26.09 4.30
N SER A 52 -0.56 26.83 5.33
CA SER A 52 -1.98 27.11 5.54
C SER A 52 -2.48 28.31 4.74
N TRP A 53 -3.65 28.19 4.13
CA TRP A 53 -4.36 29.31 3.48
C TRP A 53 -4.56 30.52 4.41
N ARG A 54 -4.74 30.29 5.72
CA ARG A 54 -4.92 31.37 6.71
C ARG A 54 -3.64 32.19 6.88
N PHE A 55 -2.48 31.54 6.83
CA PHE A 55 -1.18 32.21 6.93
C PHE A 55 -0.95 33.13 5.73
N ILE A 56 -1.24 32.66 4.51
CA ILE A 56 -1.08 33.44 3.28
C ILE A 56 -1.94 34.72 3.32
N LEU A 57 -3.19 34.62 3.78
CA LEU A 57 -4.09 35.77 3.91
C LEU A 57 -3.57 36.79 4.94
N ILE A 58 -3.15 36.33 6.12
CA ILE A 58 -2.62 37.20 7.18
C ILE A 58 -1.33 37.89 6.70
N GLN A 59 -0.40 37.14 6.10
CA GLN A 59 0.85 37.67 5.57
C GLN A 59 0.57 38.72 4.49
N SER A 60 -0.38 38.46 3.59
CA SER A 60 -0.77 39.42 2.53
C SER A 60 -1.37 40.70 3.12
N ALA A 61 -2.23 40.58 4.13
CA ALA A 61 -2.82 41.73 4.82
C ALA A 61 -1.75 42.58 5.53
N ILE A 62 -0.75 41.96 6.16
CA ILE A 62 0.38 42.66 6.78
C ILE A 62 1.18 43.43 5.72
N LEU A 63 1.46 42.81 4.56
CA LEU A 63 2.18 43.48 3.47
C LEU A 63 1.41 44.70 2.95
N ILE A 64 0.10 44.56 2.73
CA ILE A 64 -0.76 45.66 2.29
C ILE A 64 -0.78 46.78 3.34
N LEU A 65 -0.94 46.43 4.62
CA LEU A 65 -0.95 47.40 5.71
C LEU A 65 0.38 48.15 5.83
N TRP A 66 1.50 47.45 5.66
CA TRP A 66 2.85 48.05 5.66
C TRP A 66 3.01 49.07 4.54
N ILE A 67 2.61 48.70 3.32
CA ILE A 67 2.67 49.60 2.16
C ILE A 67 1.78 50.83 2.41
N LEU A 68 0.55 50.63 2.87
CA LEU A 68 -0.40 51.73 3.14
C LEU A 68 0.10 52.68 4.23
N ALA A 69 0.64 52.16 5.33
CA ALA A 69 1.20 52.96 6.42
C ALA A 69 2.36 53.83 5.93
N ASN A 70 3.27 53.24 5.17
CA ASN A 70 4.47 53.91 4.69
C ASN A 70 4.20 54.94 3.57
N VAL A 71 3.18 54.72 2.74
CA VAL A 71 2.72 55.70 1.74
C VAL A 71 1.94 56.87 2.39
N SER A 72 1.23 56.61 3.48
CA SER A 72 0.41 57.63 4.17
C SER A 72 1.24 58.63 4.98
N ILE A 73 2.42 58.23 5.47
CA ILE A 73 3.33 59.10 6.22
C ILE A 73 4.14 59.96 5.24
N LYS A 74 3.69 61.20 5.01
CA LYS A 74 4.34 62.15 4.08
C LYS A 74 5.62 62.81 4.62
N SER A 75 5.82 62.86 5.94
CA SER A 75 6.87 63.68 6.55
C SER A 75 8.20 62.94 6.80
N GLU A 76 8.15 61.62 7.05
CA GLU A 76 9.31 60.74 7.19
C GLU A 76 8.96 59.37 6.61
N ARG A 77 9.33 59.12 5.36
CA ARG A 77 9.15 57.80 4.74
C ARG A 77 10.19 56.85 5.32
N TRP A 78 9.79 55.94 6.19
CA TRP A 78 10.68 54.94 6.80
C TRP A 78 11.25 53.95 5.79
N ASP A 79 10.52 53.63 4.73
CA ASP A 79 11.01 52.72 3.67
C ASP A 79 10.61 53.24 2.27
N PRO A 80 11.32 54.24 1.70
CA PRO A 80 10.98 54.82 0.41
C PRO A 80 10.93 53.77 -0.71
N TYR A 81 10.07 53.99 -1.71
CA TYR A 81 10.04 53.18 -2.93
C TYR A 81 11.47 53.08 -3.50
N PRO A 82 12.07 51.89 -3.66
CA PRO A 82 11.46 50.57 -3.92
C PRO A 82 11.25 49.60 -2.72
N PHE A 83 11.08 50.08 -1.48
CA PHE A 83 10.84 49.26 -0.27
C PHE A 83 11.99 48.27 0.06
N ILE A 84 13.19 48.79 0.32
CA ILE A 84 14.39 47.97 0.53
C ILE A 84 14.30 47.11 1.79
N LEU A 85 13.71 47.64 2.86
CA LEU A 85 13.60 46.93 4.14
C LEU A 85 12.62 45.77 4.03
N LEU A 86 11.47 46.01 3.38
CA LEU A 86 10.49 44.97 3.11
C LEU A 86 11.10 43.85 2.27
N ASN A 87 11.82 44.21 1.21
CA ASN A 87 12.46 43.26 0.32
C ASN A 87 13.52 42.41 1.05
N LEU A 88 14.34 43.04 1.89
CA LEU A 88 15.35 42.35 2.70
C LEU A 88 14.69 41.35 3.67
N MET A 89 13.63 41.77 4.35
CA MET A 89 12.90 40.93 5.31
C MET A 89 12.25 39.73 4.62
N LEU A 90 11.60 39.94 3.46
CA LEU A 90 11.01 38.86 2.68
C LEU A 90 12.05 37.87 2.15
N SER A 91 13.20 38.38 1.70
CA SER A 91 14.30 37.54 1.22
C SER A 91 14.85 36.65 2.34
N PHE A 92 15.05 37.22 3.54
CA PHE A 92 15.47 36.46 4.72
C PHE A 92 14.41 35.43 5.13
N GLN A 93 13.13 35.83 5.15
CA GLN A 93 12.03 34.93 5.46
C GLN A 93 12.00 33.71 4.51
N ALA A 94 12.14 33.95 3.20
CA ALA A 94 12.17 32.88 2.21
C ALA A 94 13.40 31.97 2.36
N ALA A 95 14.57 32.54 2.64
CA ALA A 95 15.81 31.79 2.83
C ALA A 95 15.73 30.79 4.00
N TYR A 96 15.03 31.12 5.09
CA TYR A 96 14.80 30.20 6.21
C TYR A 96 13.60 29.27 5.98
N ALA A 97 12.54 29.74 5.32
CA ALA A 97 11.35 28.93 5.08
C ALA A 97 11.64 27.75 4.14
N ALA A 98 12.39 27.96 3.06
CA ALA A 98 12.61 26.92 2.04
C ALA A 98 13.30 25.65 2.58
N PRO A 99 14.41 25.72 3.34
CA PRO A 99 15.03 24.53 3.94
C PRO A 99 14.13 23.83 4.96
N ILE A 100 13.37 24.58 5.76
CA ILE A 100 12.45 24.00 6.76
C ILE A 100 11.33 23.22 6.06
N ILE A 101 10.75 23.80 5.01
CA ILE A 101 9.75 23.14 4.18
C ILE A 101 10.36 21.88 3.54
N MET A 102 11.58 21.96 3.01
CA MET A 102 12.27 20.82 2.41
C MET A 102 12.57 19.71 3.42
N MET A 103 12.91 20.05 4.67
CA MET A 103 13.11 19.08 5.74
C MET A 103 11.82 18.34 6.08
N SER A 104 10.71 19.06 6.24
CA SER A 104 9.38 18.47 6.47
C SER A 104 8.93 17.60 5.29
N GLN A 105 9.17 18.05 4.05
CA GLN A 105 8.88 17.26 2.84
C GLN A 105 9.73 16.00 2.74
N ASN A 106 11.04 16.07 3.00
CA ASN A 106 11.92 14.91 2.95
C ASN A 106 11.53 13.87 4.00
N ARG A 107 11.12 14.34 5.19
CA ARG A 107 10.56 13.48 6.22
C ARG A 107 9.27 12.82 5.77
N GLN A 108 8.29 13.59 5.28
CA GLN A 108 7.02 13.02 4.79
C GLN A 108 7.26 11.99 3.67
N ALA A 109 8.15 12.29 2.72
CA ALA A 109 8.52 11.37 1.66
C ALA A 109 9.18 10.08 2.17
N SER A 110 9.94 10.13 3.27
CA SER A 110 10.52 8.94 3.91
C SER A 110 9.44 8.04 4.54
N ILE A 111 8.45 8.65 5.21
CA ILE A 111 7.29 7.97 5.79
C ILE A 111 6.47 7.30 4.67
N ASP A 112 6.09 8.07 3.65
CA ASP A 112 5.31 7.57 2.52
C ASP A 112 6.01 6.40 1.81
N ARG A 113 7.34 6.45 1.68
CA ARG A 113 8.15 5.34 1.12
C ARG A 113 8.15 4.11 2.03
N ALA A 114 8.19 4.30 3.35
CA ALA A 114 8.17 3.19 4.29
C ALA A 114 6.80 2.50 4.29
N ASP A 115 5.73 3.28 4.26
CA ASP A 115 4.36 2.77 4.17
C ASP A 115 4.14 2.03 2.84
N ALA A 116 4.56 2.61 1.71
CA ALA A 116 4.47 1.95 0.41
C ALA A 116 5.25 0.61 0.35
N ARG A 117 6.39 0.52 1.04
CA ARG A 117 7.15 -0.75 1.16
C ARG A 117 6.38 -1.77 1.99
N ASN A 118 5.77 -1.34 3.09
CA ASN A 118 4.97 -2.22 3.94
C ASN A 118 3.77 -2.77 3.17
N ASP A 119 3.02 -1.90 2.48
CA ASP A 119 1.89 -2.28 1.65
C ASP A 119 2.30 -3.27 0.56
N TYR A 120 3.47 -3.07 -0.06
CA TYR A 120 4.02 -4.01 -1.03
C TYR A 120 4.36 -5.39 -0.42
N GLU A 121 4.94 -5.44 0.78
CA GLU A 121 5.20 -6.70 1.48
C GLU A 121 3.89 -7.43 1.86
N VAL A 122 2.88 -6.69 2.32
CA VAL A 122 1.55 -7.24 2.64
C VAL A 122 0.89 -7.80 1.38
N ASN A 123 0.86 -7.04 0.29
CA ASN A 123 0.23 -7.47 -0.96
C ASN A 123 0.86 -8.73 -1.54
N GLN A 124 2.21 -8.82 -1.55
CA GLN A 124 2.88 -10.06 -1.99
C GLN A 124 2.53 -11.25 -1.10
N LYS A 125 2.44 -11.05 0.22
CA LYS A 125 2.03 -12.11 1.14
C LYS A 125 0.60 -12.57 0.87
N THR A 126 -0.32 -11.63 0.67
CA THR A 126 -1.72 -11.91 0.34
C THR A 126 -1.85 -12.65 -0.99
N GLU A 127 -1.10 -12.25 -2.02
CA GLU A 127 -1.08 -12.93 -3.32
C GLU A 127 -0.60 -14.38 -3.19
N LEU A 128 0.47 -14.61 -2.44
CA LEU A 128 0.98 -15.96 -2.17
C LEU A 128 0.00 -16.81 -1.36
N GLU A 129 -0.62 -16.25 -0.33
CA GLU A 129 -1.64 -16.94 0.47
C GLU A 129 -2.87 -17.30 -0.38
N LEU A 130 -3.29 -16.41 -1.28
CA LEU A 130 -4.38 -16.65 -2.22
C LEU A 130 -4.04 -17.77 -3.21
N SER A 131 -2.84 -17.75 -3.81
CA SER A 131 -2.38 -18.83 -4.69
C SER A 131 -2.38 -20.17 -3.96
N HIS A 132 -1.93 -20.20 -2.70
CA HIS A 132 -1.91 -21.43 -1.93
C HIS A 132 -3.31 -21.93 -1.55
N LEU A 133 -4.26 -21.03 -1.31
CA LEU A 133 -5.67 -21.38 -1.12
C LEU A 133 -6.26 -21.94 -2.42
N GLN A 134 -5.95 -21.33 -3.56
CA GLN A 134 -6.39 -21.81 -4.87
C GLN A 134 -5.89 -23.24 -5.14
N ASP A 135 -4.61 -23.53 -4.88
CA ASP A 135 -4.06 -24.88 -5.02
C ASP A 135 -4.82 -25.91 -4.17
N LYS A 136 -5.16 -25.56 -2.93
CA LYS A 136 -5.94 -26.45 -2.04
C LYS A 136 -7.35 -26.68 -2.57
N VAL A 137 -8.01 -25.64 -3.06
CA VAL A 137 -9.34 -25.75 -3.66
C VAL A 137 -9.30 -26.65 -4.89
N ASP A 138 -8.28 -26.50 -5.74
CA ASP A 138 -8.12 -27.32 -6.94
C ASP A 138 -7.85 -28.80 -6.60
N ILE A 139 -7.05 -29.06 -5.57
CA ILE A 139 -6.84 -30.43 -5.06
C ILE A 139 -8.15 -31.04 -4.56
N LEU A 140 -8.90 -30.32 -3.73
CA LEU A 140 -10.18 -30.81 -3.19
C LEU A 140 -11.18 -31.09 -4.31
N ARG A 141 -11.33 -30.17 -5.27
CA ARG A 141 -12.17 -30.38 -6.45
C ARG A 141 -11.71 -31.58 -7.28
N GLY A 142 -10.41 -31.77 -7.44
CA GLY A 142 -9.85 -32.91 -8.16
C GLY A 142 -10.21 -34.25 -7.51
N ILE A 143 -10.17 -34.32 -6.18
CA ILE A 143 -10.57 -35.51 -5.40
C ILE A 143 -12.07 -35.77 -5.58
N GLU A 144 -12.91 -34.75 -5.40
CA GLU A 144 -14.37 -34.87 -5.53
C GLU A 144 -14.79 -35.31 -6.94
N ILE A 145 -14.18 -34.73 -7.99
CA ILE A 145 -14.43 -35.14 -9.39
C ILE A 145 -14.01 -36.59 -9.63
N MET A 146 -12.90 -37.03 -9.02
CA MET A 146 -12.44 -38.42 -9.16
C MET A 146 -13.41 -39.40 -8.49
N GLU A 147 -13.89 -39.08 -7.29
CA GLU A 147 -14.88 -39.88 -6.57
C GLU A 147 -16.19 -40.00 -7.37
N LEU A 148 -16.69 -38.87 -7.89
CA LEU A 148 -17.87 -38.86 -8.76
C LEU A 148 -17.70 -39.70 -10.02
N LYS A 149 -16.50 -39.69 -10.64
CA LYS A 149 -16.21 -40.53 -11.82
C LYS A 149 -16.21 -42.01 -11.50
N VAL A 150 -15.62 -42.42 -10.36
CA VAL A 150 -15.61 -43.81 -9.93
C VAL A 150 -17.03 -44.31 -9.70
N LEU A 151 -17.85 -43.54 -8.99
CA LEU A 151 -19.27 -43.87 -8.76
C LEU A 151 -20.04 -44.00 -10.09
N LEU A 152 -19.80 -43.12 -11.05
CA LEU A 152 -20.44 -43.18 -12.36
C LEU A 152 -20.05 -44.44 -13.15
N ASP A 153 -18.78 -44.83 -13.11
CA ASP A 153 -18.29 -46.04 -13.79
C ASP A 153 -18.87 -47.32 -13.14
N GLU A 154 -18.99 -47.36 -11.81
CA GLU A 154 -19.67 -48.45 -11.10
C GLU A 154 -21.15 -48.56 -11.50
N GLN A 155 -21.87 -47.45 -11.53
CA GLN A 155 -23.28 -47.43 -11.99
C GLN A 155 -23.39 -47.92 -13.44
N ARG A 156 -22.48 -47.50 -14.32
CA ARG A 156 -22.45 -47.96 -15.71
C ARG A 156 -22.23 -49.47 -15.81
N GLN A 157 -21.31 -50.04 -15.03
CA GLN A 157 -21.07 -51.48 -14.98
C GLN A 157 -22.32 -52.25 -14.53
N GLN A 158 -23.02 -51.76 -13.50
CA GLN A 158 -24.27 -52.36 -13.01
C GLN A 158 -25.36 -52.38 -14.09
N LEU A 159 -25.52 -51.28 -14.83
CA LEU A 159 -26.49 -51.19 -15.93
C LEU A 159 -26.16 -52.16 -17.08
N LEU A 160 -24.88 -52.31 -17.42
CA LEU A 160 -24.45 -53.27 -18.44
C LEU A 160 -24.73 -54.71 -18.00
N HIS A 161 -24.43 -55.04 -16.75
CA HIS A 161 -24.68 -56.37 -16.20
C HIS A 161 -26.19 -56.70 -16.14
N LEU A 162 -27.02 -55.75 -15.69
CA LEU A 162 -28.49 -55.89 -15.75
C LEU A 162 -28.98 -56.10 -17.18
N GLY A 163 -28.39 -55.38 -18.15
CA GLY A 163 -28.70 -55.55 -19.57
C GLY A 163 -28.36 -56.94 -20.10
N GLU A 164 -27.24 -57.53 -19.66
CA GLU A 164 -26.88 -58.91 -20.00
C GLU A 164 -27.84 -59.93 -19.37
N LEU A 165 -28.17 -59.77 -18.09
CA LEU A 165 -29.10 -60.66 -17.39
C LEU A 165 -30.49 -60.67 -18.04
N LEU A 166 -31.01 -59.50 -18.42
CA LEU A 166 -32.29 -59.41 -19.12
C LEU A 166 -32.25 -60.11 -20.49
N ARG A 167 -31.12 -60.00 -21.19
CA ARG A 167 -30.92 -60.63 -22.51
C ARG A 167 -30.87 -62.16 -22.39
N ASP A 168 -30.20 -62.69 -21.38
CA ASP A 168 -30.14 -64.13 -21.09
C ASP A 168 -31.50 -64.70 -20.70
N VAL A 169 -32.32 -63.95 -19.96
CA VAL A 169 -33.69 -64.35 -19.60
C VAL A 169 -34.61 -64.36 -20.83
N GLN A 170 -34.47 -63.40 -21.75
CA GLN A 170 -35.23 -63.39 -23.01
C GLN A 170 -34.80 -64.47 -24.02
N ALA A 171 -33.60 -65.04 -23.87
CA ALA A 171 -33.09 -66.09 -24.74
C ALA A 171 -33.49 -67.52 -24.29
N ARG A 172 -34.16 -67.66 -23.14
CA ARG A 172 -34.76 -68.90 -22.64
C ARG A 172 -36.27 -68.91 -22.89
#